data_AF-A0A6P0IYH4-F1
#
_entry.id   AF-A0A6P0IYH4-F1
#
_cell.length_a   1.000
_cell.length_b   1.000
_cell.length_c   1.000
_cell.angle_alpha   90.00
_cell.angle_beta   90.00
_cell.angle_gamma   90.00
#
_symmetry.space_group_name_H-M   'P 1'
#
loop_
_entity.id
_entity.type
_entity.pdbx_description
1 polymer ?
#
loop_
_entity_poly.entity_id
_entity_poly.type
_entity_poly.pdbx_seq_one_letter_code
_entity_poly.pdbx_strand_id
1 'polypeptide(L)'
;SERLLIDFIQKNPEWIIEGCYGSLIETAANYSSAMQRGLGVSPMSDCIKTEMIFLNPGVEKCLENNKRRPWEPHKYKTPKEQEANFEFLQTWIKEYYSRDDEYSFRCHDRLFKRFSGNKREIN
;
A
#
# COMPACT_ATOMS: atom_id res chain seq x y z
N SER A 1 -8.34 -1.95 11.90
CA SER A 1 -8.55 -3.20 12.65
C SER A 1 -8.51 -4.35 11.67
N GLU A 2 -7.63 -5.32 11.87
CA GLU A 2 -7.46 -6.52 11.02
C GLU A 2 -8.79 -7.24 10.75
N ARG A 3 -9.62 -7.42 11.79
CA ARG A 3 -10.93 -8.05 11.67
C ARG A 3 -11.83 -7.35 10.65
N LEU A 4 -11.89 -6.02 10.67
CA LEU A 4 -12.72 -5.26 9.73
C LEU A 4 -12.24 -5.43 8.28
N LEU A 5 -10.92 -5.51 8.07
CA LEU A 5 -10.36 -5.75 6.75
C LEU A 5 -10.68 -7.16 6.26
N ILE A 6 -10.55 -8.18 7.12
CA ILE A 6 -10.93 -9.57 6.78
C ILE A 6 -12.43 -9.64 6.45
N ASP A 7 -13.30 -9.07 7.29
CA ASP A 7 -14.74 -9.04 7.06
C ASP A 7 -15.09 -8.34 5.74
N PHE A 8 -14.34 -7.29 5.36
CA PHE A 8 -14.49 -6.62 4.07
C PHE A 8 -14.07 -7.53 2.91
N ILE A 9 -12.90 -8.16 2.98
CA ILE A 9 -12.39 -9.05 1.93
C ILE A 9 -13.34 -10.23 1.69
N GLN A 10 -13.94 -10.79 2.74
CA GLN A 10 -14.90 -11.89 2.60
C GLN A 10 -16.19 -11.49 1.88
N LYS A 11 -16.64 -10.24 2.07
CA LYS A 11 -17.91 -9.74 1.51
C LYS A 11 -17.76 -9.19 0.10
N ASN A 12 -16.53 -8.89 -0.33
CA ASN A 12 -16.23 -8.27 -1.61
C ASN A 12 -15.32 -9.20 -2.42
N PRO A 13 -15.81 -9.85 -3.49
CA PRO A 13 -15.00 -10.78 -4.27
C PRO A 13 -13.90 -10.09 -5.09
N GLU A 14 -14.13 -8.82 -5.46
CA GLU A 14 -13.22 -8.00 -6.24
C GLU A 14 -13.01 -6.66 -5.53
N TRP A 15 -11.75 -6.32 -5.26
CA TRP A 15 -11.39 -5.10 -4.56
C TRP A 15 -9.93 -4.74 -4.84
N ILE A 16 -9.59 -3.48 -4.59
CA ILE A 16 -8.23 -2.96 -4.61
C ILE A 16 -7.98 -2.28 -3.27
N ILE A 17 -6.81 -2.54 -2.68
CA ILE A 17 -6.28 -1.75 -1.57
C ILE A 17 -5.05 -1.01 -2.07
N GLU A 18 -4.96 0.27 -1.75
CA GLU A 18 -3.77 1.10 -2.00
C GLU A 18 -3.30 1.78 -0.72
N GLY A 19 -2.02 2.10 -0.65
CA GLY A 19 -1.43 2.86 0.46
C GLY A 19 -0.06 2.36 0.89
N CYS A 20 0.40 2.87 2.03
CA CYS A 20 1.71 2.60 2.61
C CYS A 20 1.64 1.96 4.01
N TYR A 21 0.47 1.51 4.45
CA TYR A 21 0.32 0.84 5.74
C TYR A 21 0.74 -0.62 5.60
N GLY A 22 2.02 -0.90 5.81
CA GLY A 22 2.58 -2.24 5.64
C GLY A 22 1.84 -3.31 6.44
N SER A 23 1.36 -2.98 7.64
CA SER A 23 0.56 -3.89 8.49
C SER A 23 -0.74 -4.35 7.82
N LEU A 24 -1.50 -3.43 7.23
CA LEU A 24 -2.76 -3.74 6.53
C LEU A 24 -2.52 -4.51 5.23
N ILE A 25 -1.46 -4.16 4.50
CA ILE A 25 -1.05 -4.85 3.28
C ILE A 25 -0.65 -6.30 3.60
N GLU A 26 0.10 -6.52 4.69
CA GLU A 26 0.49 -7.86 5.14
C GLU A 26 -0.74 -8.70 5.51
N THR A 27 -1.67 -8.15 6.29
CA THR A 27 -2.95 -8.81 6.63
C THR A 27 -3.71 -9.22 5.37
N ALA A 28 -3.91 -8.28 4.44
CA ALA A 28 -4.65 -8.55 3.21
C ALA A 28 -3.97 -9.64 2.36
N ALA A 29 -2.65 -9.53 2.14
CA ALA A 29 -1.89 -10.47 1.34
C ALA A 29 -1.88 -11.89 1.95
N ASN A 30 -1.70 -12.00 3.27
CA ASN A 30 -1.72 -13.28 3.98
C ASN A 30 -3.10 -13.94 3.93
N TYR A 31 -4.16 -13.17 4.19
CA TYR A 31 -5.52 -13.68 4.15
C TYR A 31 -5.89 -14.18 2.75
N SER A 32 -5.67 -13.36 1.71
CA SER A 32 -5.96 -13.76 0.32
C SER A 32 -5.12 -14.97 -0.12
N SER A 33 -3.87 -15.08 0.31
CA SER A 33 -3.02 -16.24 0.02
C SER A 33 -3.49 -17.51 0.74
N ALA A 34 -4.04 -17.39 1.97
CA ALA A 34 -4.60 -18.51 2.71
C ALA A 34 -5.89 -19.03 2.05
N MET A 35 -6.76 -18.11 1.61
CA MET A 35 -7.99 -18.42 0.87
C MET A 35 -7.67 -19.19 -0.43
N GLN A 36 -6.65 -18.77 -1.18
CA GLN A 36 -6.17 -19.45 -2.40
C GLN A 36 -5.70 -20.88 -2.15
N ARG A 37 -5.14 -21.18 -0.97
CA ARG A 37 -4.60 -22.50 -0.62
C ARG A 37 -5.66 -23.44 -0.04
N GLY A 38 -6.90 -23.01 0.11
CA GLY A 38 -7.98 -23.79 0.72
C GLY A 38 -7.77 -24.09 2.22
N LEU A 39 -6.88 -23.36 2.88
CA LEU A 39 -6.60 -23.54 4.31
C LEU A 39 -7.65 -22.79 5.15
N GLY A 40 -8.59 -23.52 5.75
CA GLY A 40 -9.51 -22.97 6.76
C GLY A 40 -10.77 -22.29 6.23
N VAL A 41 -11.08 -22.41 4.93
CA VAL A 41 -12.33 -21.95 4.31
C VAL A 41 -12.81 -22.99 3.30
N SER A 42 -14.14 -23.16 3.20
CA SER A 42 -14.73 -23.93 2.09
C SER A 42 -14.25 -23.31 0.78
N PRO A 43 -13.73 -24.08 -0.19
CA PRO A 43 -13.08 -23.54 -1.37
C PRO A 43 -14.08 -22.72 -2.17
N MET A 44 -14.00 -21.40 -2.05
CA MET A 44 -14.71 -20.50 -2.93
C MET A 44 -13.84 -20.32 -4.17
N SER A 45 -13.93 -21.30 -5.09
CA SER A 45 -13.49 -21.22 -6.48
C SER A 45 -11.97 -21.24 -6.75
N ASP A 46 -11.60 -21.96 -7.82
CA ASP A 46 -10.28 -22.03 -8.45
C ASP A 46 -9.78 -20.68 -9.05
N CYS A 47 -10.31 -19.53 -8.61
CA CYS A 47 -10.17 -18.25 -9.31
C CYS A 47 -9.77 -17.04 -8.44
N ILE A 48 -9.41 -17.19 -7.16
CA ILE A 48 -8.86 -16.02 -6.42
C ILE A 48 -7.46 -15.72 -6.99
N LYS A 49 -7.35 -14.71 -7.84
CA LYS A 49 -6.06 -14.21 -8.36
C LYS A 49 -5.70 -12.92 -7.66
N THR A 50 -4.85 -13.01 -6.64
CA THR A 50 -4.28 -11.82 -5.99
C THR A 50 -3.08 -11.34 -6.80
N GLU A 51 -3.11 -10.06 -7.17
CA GLU A 51 -1.97 -9.37 -7.77
C GLU A 51 -1.42 -8.34 -6.77
N MET A 52 -0.09 -8.28 -6.65
CA MET A 52 0.60 -7.24 -5.88
C MET A 52 1.43 -6.37 -6.81
N ILE A 53 1.16 -5.07 -6.80
CA ILE A 53 1.92 -4.07 -7.55
C ILE A 53 2.72 -3.25 -6.55
N PHE A 54 4.04 -3.28 -6.65
CA PHE A 54 4.92 -2.40 -5.89
C PHE A 54 5.35 -1.23 -6.76
N LEU A 55 4.79 -0.05 -6.51
CA LEU A 55 5.18 1.18 -7.19
C LEU A 55 6.37 1.81 -6.45
N ASN A 56 7.56 1.73 -7.06
CA ASN A 56 8.83 2.15 -6.48
C ASN A 56 9.63 3.06 -7.44
N PRO A 57 9.15 4.26 -7.78
CA PRO A 57 9.76 5.11 -8.80
C PRO A 57 11.05 5.84 -8.37
N GLY A 58 11.58 5.52 -7.19
CA GLY A 58 12.74 6.21 -6.62
C GLY A 58 12.39 7.51 -5.88
N VAL A 59 13.30 7.94 -5.01
CA VAL A 59 13.12 9.12 -4.15
C VAL A 59 13.02 10.40 -4.99
N GLU A 60 13.85 10.54 -6.01
CA GLU A 60 13.91 11.73 -6.85
C GLU A 60 12.56 11.98 -7.53
N LYS A 61 11.98 10.93 -8.14
CA LYS A 61 10.70 11.03 -8.83
C LYS A 61 9.56 11.36 -7.86
N CYS A 62 9.56 10.76 -6.68
CA CYS A 62 8.58 11.06 -5.64
C CYS A 62 8.66 12.53 -5.16
N LEU A 63 9.86 13.07 -4.99
CA LEU A 63 10.06 14.48 -4.60
C LEU A 63 9.60 15.44 -5.69
N GLU A 64 9.91 15.15 -6.95
CA GLU A 64 9.42 15.91 -8.11
C GLU A 64 7.90 15.88 -8.22
N ASN A 65 7.29 14.71 -8.06
CA ASN A 65 5.85 14.56 -8.10
C ASN A 65 5.18 15.35 -6.96
N ASN A 66 5.73 15.29 -5.74
CA ASN A 66 5.20 16.05 -4.61
C ASN A 66 5.30 17.58 -4.82
N LYS A 67 6.39 18.07 -5.44
CA LYS A 67 6.55 19.48 -5.84
C LYS A 67 5.51 19.97 -6.83
N ARG A 68 5.01 19.08 -7.69
CA ARG A 68 4.04 19.42 -8.74
C ARG A 68 2.59 19.23 -8.31
N ARG A 69 2.33 18.84 -7.05
CA ARG A 69 0.96 18.60 -6.58
C ARG A 69 0.16 19.90 -6.65
N PRO A 70 -0.98 19.90 -7.37
CA PRO A 70 -1.89 21.03 -7.30
C PRO A 70 -2.51 21.12 -5.89
N TRP A 71 -3.16 22.24 -5.60
CA TRP A 71 -3.97 22.35 -4.39
C TRP A 71 -5.10 21.30 -4.41
N GLU A 72 -5.24 20.58 -3.31
CA GLU A 72 -6.22 19.51 -3.08
C GLU A 72 -7.35 20.04 -2.17
N PRO A 73 -8.39 20.70 -2.73
CA PRO A 73 -9.45 21.34 -1.94
C PRO A 73 -10.31 20.34 -1.14
N HIS A 74 -10.28 19.06 -1.50
CA HIS A 74 -10.96 17.99 -0.75
C HIS A 74 -10.20 17.58 0.52
N LYS A 75 -8.92 17.97 0.66
CA LYS A 75 -8.04 17.61 1.77
C LYS A 75 -7.67 18.81 2.64
N TYR A 76 -7.51 19.98 2.03
CA TYR A 76 -7.09 21.21 2.71
C TYR A 76 -8.07 22.34 2.42
N LYS A 77 -8.42 23.12 3.45
CA LYS A 77 -9.36 24.24 3.32
C LYS A 77 -8.80 25.36 2.47
N THR A 78 -7.47 25.53 2.47
CA THR A 78 -6.77 26.58 1.72
C THR A 78 -5.45 26.07 1.12
N PRO A 79 -4.95 26.67 0.03
CA PRO A 79 -3.61 26.35 -0.50
C PRO A 79 -2.50 26.52 0.54
N LYS A 80 -2.62 27.53 1.42
CA LYS A 80 -1.64 27.81 2.47
C LYS A 80 -1.54 26.68 3.51
N GLU A 81 -2.67 26.04 3.83
CA GLU A 81 -2.70 24.88 4.74
C GLU A 81 -1.99 23.66 4.13
N GLN A 82 -2.16 23.44 2.81
CA GLN A 82 -1.41 22.40 2.11
C GLN A 82 0.09 22.72 2.09
N GLU A 83 0.46 23.96 1.77
CA GLU A 83 1.85 24.42 1.72
C GLU A 83 2.56 24.25 3.07
N ALA A 84 1.86 24.46 4.20
CA ALA A 84 2.44 24.26 5.53
C ALA A 84 2.92 22.82 5.79
N ASN A 85 2.41 21.83 5.05
CA ASN A 85 2.85 20.44 5.13
C ASN A 85 4.00 20.10 4.16
N PHE A 86 4.35 21.01 3.26
CA PHE A 86 5.26 20.73 2.14
C PHE A 86 6.63 20.25 2.60
N GLU A 87 7.31 21.00 3.47
CA GLU A 87 8.65 20.66 3.96
C GLU A 87 8.67 19.35 4.75
N PHE A 88 7.65 19.13 5.58
CA PHE A 88 7.46 17.86 6.26
C PHE A 88 7.33 16.70 5.26
N LEU A 89 6.49 16.84 4.24
CA LEU A 89 6.31 15.81 3.21
C LEU A 89 7.58 15.56 2.39
N GLN A 90 8.35 16.60 2.05
CA GLN A 90 9.64 16.44 1.38
C GLN A 90 10.61 15.62 2.22
N THR A 91 10.65 15.87 3.53
CA THR A 91 11.49 15.12 4.48
C THR A 91 10.99 13.69 4.61
N TRP A 92 9.69 13.51 4.85
CA TRP A 92 9.03 12.21 4.97
C TRP A 92 9.25 11.34 3.72
N ILE A 93 9.25 11.90 2.51
CA ILE A 93 9.56 11.18 1.28
C ILE A 93 11.04 10.74 1.23
N LYS A 94 11.97 11.63 1.57
CA LYS A 94 13.42 11.31 1.59
C LYS A 94 13.74 10.17 2.54
N GLU A 95 13.11 10.19 3.70
CA GLU A 95 13.31 9.21 4.76
C GLU A 95 12.76 7.82 4.42
N TYR A 96 11.97 7.67 3.35
CA TYR A 96 11.38 6.39 2.95
C TYR A 96 12.38 5.22 2.96
N TYR A 97 13.61 5.44 2.48
CA TYR A 97 14.66 4.42 2.40
C TYR A 97 15.45 4.22 3.70
N SER A 98 15.35 5.13 4.68
CA SER A 98 16.10 5.07 5.95
C SER A 98 15.22 4.73 7.16
N ARG A 99 13.91 4.96 7.10
CA ARG A 99 12.97 4.63 8.20
C ARG A 99 12.94 3.14 8.52
N ASP A 100 12.50 2.82 9.73
CA ASP A 100 12.20 1.45 10.20
C ASP A 100 10.83 1.31 10.83
N ASP A 101 9.83 1.79 10.10
CA ASP A 101 8.42 1.66 10.44
C ASP A 101 7.67 0.94 9.32
N GLU A 102 6.35 0.83 9.49
CA GLU A 102 5.48 0.20 8.50
C GLU A 102 5.39 0.96 7.17
N TYR A 103 5.84 2.22 7.13
CA TYR A 103 5.85 3.11 5.96
C TYR A 103 7.19 3.13 5.22
N SER A 104 8.14 2.29 5.64
CA SER A 104 9.51 2.27 5.12
C SER A 104 9.65 1.39 3.88
N PHE A 105 10.67 1.70 3.07
CA PHE A 105 11.08 0.85 1.95
C PHE A 105 11.38 -0.57 2.44
N ARG A 106 12.10 -0.72 3.56
CA ARG A 106 12.41 -2.05 4.14
C ARG A 106 11.13 -2.85 4.41
N CYS A 107 10.08 -2.20 4.93
CA CYS A 107 8.80 -2.87 5.16
C CYS A 107 8.16 -3.32 3.84
N HIS A 108 7.99 -2.41 2.88
CA HIS A 108 7.32 -2.71 1.62
C HIS A 108 8.09 -3.72 0.75
N ASP A 109 9.41 -3.56 0.64
CA ASP A 109 10.30 -4.48 -0.07
C ASP A 109 10.23 -5.89 0.52
N ARG A 110 10.23 -6.01 1.86
CA ARG A 110 10.06 -7.30 2.53
C ARG A 110 8.71 -7.95 2.19
N LEU A 111 7.62 -7.18 2.24
CA LEU A 111 6.28 -7.68 1.90
C LEU A 111 6.23 -8.15 0.44
N PHE A 112 6.71 -7.32 -0.47
CA PHE A 112 6.78 -7.64 -1.89
C PHE A 112 7.61 -8.89 -2.16
N LYS A 113 8.80 -9.01 -1.56
CA LYS A 113 9.67 -10.19 -1.72
C LYS A 113 9.04 -11.46 -1.16
N ARG A 114 8.36 -11.40 -0.01
CA ARG A 114 7.71 -12.56 0.62
C ARG A 114 6.43 -13.00 -0.08
N PHE A 115 5.73 -12.10 -0.76
CA PHE A 115 4.52 -12.46 -1.48
C PHE A 115 4.83 -13.42 -2.64
N SER A 116 4.15 -14.57 -2.66
CA SER A 116 4.39 -15.65 -3.63
C SER A 116 3.37 -15.69 -4.77
N GLY A 117 2.35 -14.83 -4.74
CA GLY A 117 1.36 -14.70 -5.81
C GLY A 117 1.90 -13.89 -7.00
N ASN A 118 1.00 -13.53 -7.93
CA ASN A 118 1.37 -12.69 -9.06
C ASN A 118 1.83 -11.32 -8.57
N LYS A 119 3.04 -10.91 -8.91
CA LYS A 119 3.60 -9.63 -8.45
C LYS A 119 4.46 -8.96 -9.50
N ARG A 120 4.43 -7.64 -9.51
CA ARG A 120 5.30 -6.80 -10.34
C ARG A 120 5.72 -5.55 -9.60
N GLU A 121 6.96 -5.15 -9.83
CA GLU A 121 7.47 -3.85 -9.40
C GLU A 121 7.44 -2.90 -10.60
N ILE A 122 7.04 -1.65 -10.36
CA ILE A 122 6.99 -0.58 -11.35
C ILE A 122 7.87 0.55 -10.84
N ASN A 123 8.84 0.95 -11.64
CA ASN A 123 9.76 2.07 -11.39
C ASN A 123 9.37 3.29 -12.24
#